data_AF-A0A5A9N2E7-F1
#
_entry.id   AF-A0A5A9N2E7-F1
#
_cell.length_a   1.000
_cell.length_b   1.000
_cell.length_c   1.000
_cell.angle_alpha   90.00
_cell.angle_beta   90.00
_cell.angle_gamma   90.00
#
_symmetry.space_group_name_H-M   'P 1'
#
loop_
_entity.id
_entity.type
_entity.pdbx_description
1 polymer ?
#
loop_
_entity_poly.entity_id
_entity_poly.type
_entity_poly.pdbx_seq_one_letter_code
_entity_poly.pdbx_strand_id
1 'polypeptide(L)'
;MDRIYLINSWPFLLRHLRLTIQSLQGTALKVFDSEQSVCPQRAVRMNGAFSPAVFPHQRSGNAARSLTSLTQHPNLWASLHSSFSWLLKACGSRLTEKLLEGAPTEDTLVLIERQTEQEEEMIVWDGAEGGGSNPQPSQSDSMQGTDFQCDDGRQEDLPGPKFKSLRHLRQVLGASDFRQLAWHVLMGNQVIWRSADPGLIQSAFNVLKDLLPVGCVRAISYSPQYEEAYRCNFLGLSPDVVIPVHVSSSEFSVLVDVLNAERGCVNPVDDYILSLYHLNISSPNNQPVDKGPTLLNKIEVALSNENLSVEVVSLCLLCLKEEWMNKVKVLFKFSKVDGRGKEDTQKILALLGATGPGEEDNVRLLKFWMTGLSKTYKSHLMTAVRVGERTLSQ
;
A
#
# COMPACT_ATOMS: atom_id res chain seq x y z
N MET A 1 19.11 -14.36 29.09
CA MET A 1 19.39 -15.57 28.27
C MET A 1 18.08 -16.34 28.13
N ASP A 2 17.64 -16.64 26.91
CA ASP A 2 16.37 -17.32 26.65
C ASP A 2 16.48 -18.83 26.93
N ARG A 3 15.82 -19.27 28.00
CA ARG A 3 15.80 -20.68 28.44
C ARG A 3 15.08 -21.57 27.43
N ILE A 4 13.98 -21.10 26.85
CA ILE A 4 13.11 -21.89 25.97
C ILE A 4 13.83 -22.11 24.64
N TYR A 5 14.44 -21.06 24.09
CA TYR A 5 15.23 -21.15 22.87
C TYR A 5 16.37 -22.18 22.96
N LEU A 6 17.07 -22.22 24.10
CA LEU A 6 18.16 -23.18 24.32
C LEU A 6 17.66 -24.63 24.37
N ILE A 7 16.56 -24.88 25.11
CA ILE A 7 15.94 -26.21 25.21
C ILE A 7 15.46 -26.68 23.83
N ASN A 8 14.78 -25.81 23.07
CA ASN A 8 14.28 -26.14 21.75
C ASN A 8 15.41 -26.35 20.73
N SER A 9 16.59 -25.77 20.98
CA SER A 9 17.79 -25.94 20.15
C SER A 9 18.65 -27.12 20.58
N TRP A 10 18.28 -27.83 21.65
CA TRP A 10 19.08 -28.92 22.23
C TRP A 10 19.44 -30.04 21.24
N PRO A 11 18.51 -30.63 20.45
CA PRO A 11 18.85 -31.70 19.53
C PRO A 11 19.84 -31.25 18.44
N PHE A 12 19.69 -29.99 17.99
CA PHE A 12 20.57 -29.38 17.00
C PHE A 12 21.98 -29.14 17.57
N LEU A 13 22.07 -28.52 18.75
CA LEU A 13 23.34 -28.22 19.42
C LEU A 13 24.08 -29.52 19.75
N LEU A 14 23.39 -30.51 20.29
CA LEU A 14 23.97 -31.79 20.68
C LEU A 14 24.62 -32.50 19.48
N ARG A 15 23.94 -32.54 18.33
CA ARG A 15 24.47 -33.14 17.10
C ARG A 15 25.79 -32.49 16.67
N HIS A 16 25.83 -31.17 16.60
CA HIS A 16 26.99 -30.45 16.07
C HIS A 16 28.15 -30.35 17.07
N LEU A 17 27.85 -30.25 18.37
CA LEU A 17 28.86 -30.36 19.42
C LEU A 17 29.47 -31.76 19.45
N ARG A 18 28.66 -32.81 19.26
CA ARG A 18 29.17 -34.20 19.19
C ARG A 18 30.13 -34.39 18.01
N LEU A 19 29.85 -33.82 16.85
CA LEU A 19 30.77 -33.84 15.70
C LEU A 19 32.10 -33.16 16.03
N THR A 20 32.04 -32.01 16.70
CA THR A 20 33.24 -31.27 17.14
C THR A 20 34.06 -32.11 18.13
N ILE A 21 33.41 -32.74 19.11
CA ILE A 21 34.02 -33.64 20.08
C ILE A 21 34.66 -34.85 19.39
N GLN A 22 33.97 -35.50 18.45
CA GLN A 22 34.49 -36.65 17.72
C GLN A 22 35.72 -36.29 16.89
N SER A 23 35.74 -35.12 16.26
CA SER A 23 36.90 -34.62 15.51
C SER A 23 38.12 -34.42 16.43
N LEU A 24 37.93 -33.76 17.57
CA LEU A 24 38.97 -33.57 18.59
C LEU A 24 39.48 -34.91 19.15
N GLN A 25 38.57 -35.82 19.50
CA GLN A 25 38.93 -37.14 20.01
C GLN A 25 39.68 -37.97 18.97
N GLY A 26 39.27 -37.93 17.70
CA GLY A 26 39.92 -38.67 16.62
C GLY A 26 41.37 -38.22 16.38
N THR A 27 41.64 -36.91 16.47
CA THR A 27 43.02 -36.39 16.36
C THR A 27 43.86 -36.72 17.60
N ALA A 28 43.29 -36.58 18.80
CA ALA A 28 43.96 -36.93 20.05
C ALA A 28 44.27 -38.43 20.16
N LEU A 29 43.36 -39.31 19.72
CA LEU A 29 43.58 -40.76 19.72
C LEU A 29 44.75 -41.16 18.83
N LYS A 30 44.88 -40.55 17.64
CA LYS A 30 46.03 -40.80 16.76
C LYS A 30 47.36 -40.45 17.41
N VAL A 31 47.42 -39.30 18.11
CA VAL A 31 48.62 -38.90 18.86
C VAL A 31 48.87 -39.87 20.02
N PHE A 32 47.83 -40.23 20.76
CA PHE A 32 47.92 -41.18 21.86
C PHE A 32 48.47 -42.55 21.41
N ASP A 33 47.93 -43.13 20.35
CA ASP A 33 48.38 -44.42 19.80
C ASP A 33 49.83 -44.32 19.31
N SER A 34 50.20 -43.21 18.66
CA SER A 34 51.57 -42.97 18.23
C SER A 34 52.56 -42.87 19.41
N GLU A 35 52.23 -42.12 20.46
CA GLU A 35 53.07 -41.99 21.66
C GLU A 35 53.17 -43.31 22.43
N GLN A 36 52.07 -44.06 22.50
CA GLN A 36 52.03 -45.36 23.18
C GLN A 36 52.86 -46.42 22.45
N SER A 37 52.87 -46.41 21.11
CA SER A 37 53.71 -47.31 20.31
C SER A 37 55.22 -47.11 20.56
N VAL A 38 55.63 -45.89 20.88
CA VAL A 38 57.03 -45.52 21.18
C VAL A 38 57.40 -45.81 22.64
N CYS A 39 56.46 -45.68 23.58
CA CYS A 39 56.75 -45.87 25.02
C CYS A 39 55.62 -46.63 25.76
N PRO A 40 55.53 -47.97 25.62
CA PRO A 40 54.43 -48.76 26.18
C PRO A 40 54.40 -48.82 27.71
N GLN A 41 55.55 -48.65 28.38
CA GLN A 41 55.65 -48.71 29.86
C GLN A 41 55.02 -47.51 30.59
N ARG A 42 54.68 -46.42 29.88
CA ARG A 42 54.09 -45.20 30.47
C ARG A 42 52.58 -45.34 30.68
N ALA A 43 51.87 -45.96 29.75
CA ALA A 43 50.41 -46.14 29.82
C ALA A 43 50.00 -46.96 31.06
N VAL A 44 50.77 -48.00 31.39
CA VAL A 44 50.53 -48.87 32.57
C VAL A 44 50.63 -48.11 33.90
N ARG A 45 51.42 -47.03 33.97
CA ARG A 45 51.61 -46.23 35.20
C ARG A 45 50.54 -45.16 35.42
N MET A 46 49.77 -44.80 34.39
CA MET A 46 48.88 -43.63 34.41
C MET A 46 47.38 -43.96 34.45
N ASN A 47 47.00 -45.24 34.45
CA ASN A 47 45.59 -45.70 34.48
C ASN A 47 44.94 -45.56 35.88
N GLY A 48 45.03 -44.38 36.49
CA GLY A 48 44.23 -44.02 37.65
C GLY A 48 42.85 -43.51 37.22
N ALA A 49 41.80 -43.88 37.95
CA ALA A 49 40.47 -43.36 37.71
C ALA A 49 40.44 -41.83 37.85
N PHE A 50 39.88 -41.13 36.86
CA PHE A 50 39.74 -39.69 36.86
C PHE A 50 38.69 -39.28 37.91
N SER A 51 39.11 -38.66 39.01
CA SER A 51 38.21 -38.09 40.03
C SER A 51 38.32 -36.55 40.05
N PRO A 52 37.28 -35.82 39.62
CA PRO A 52 37.29 -34.35 39.58
C PRO A 52 37.56 -33.68 40.94
N ALA A 53 37.27 -34.36 42.05
CA ALA A 53 37.48 -33.86 43.41
C ALA A 53 38.97 -33.83 43.83
N VAL A 54 39.86 -34.48 43.08
CA VAL A 54 41.29 -34.63 43.42
C VAL A 54 42.17 -33.51 42.82
N PHE A 55 41.64 -32.74 41.87
CA PHE A 55 42.37 -31.69 41.15
C PHE A 55 42.89 -30.52 42.00
N PRO A 56 42.15 -29.97 42.98
CA PRO A 56 42.61 -28.77 43.71
C PRO A 56 43.83 -29.02 44.61
N HIS A 57 44.11 -30.27 44.97
CA HIS A 57 45.14 -30.64 45.95
C HIS A 57 46.36 -31.38 45.37
N GLN A 58 46.40 -31.62 44.05
CA GLN A 58 47.55 -32.25 43.41
C GLN A 58 48.70 -31.24 43.21
N ARG A 59 49.58 -31.15 44.20
CA ARG A 59 50.90 -30.48 44.09
C ARG A 59 51.96 -31.32 43.35
N SER A 60 51.60 -32.48 42.78
CA SER A 60 52.55 -33.39 42.13
C SER A 60 52.10 -33.76 40.71
N GLY A 61 52.79 -33.19 39.71
CA GLY A 61 53.42 -33.96 38.65
C GLY A 61 52.68 -34.21 37.33
N ASN A 62 51.37 -34.02 37.22
CA ASN A 62 50.65 -34.18 35.94
C ASN A 62 49.92 -32.91 35.52
N ALA A 63 50.69 -31.90 35.12
CA ALA A 63 50.12 -30.72 34.48
C ALA A 63 49.39 -31.12 33.18
N ALA A 64 48.18 -30.59 32.97
CA ALA A 64 47.45 -30.78 31.73
C ALA A 64 48.26 -30.24 30.55
N ARG A 65 48.53 -31.08 29.54
CA ARG A 65 49.20 -30.64 28.31
C ARG A 65 48.28 -29.71 27.52
N SER A 66 48.86 -28.80 26.73
CA SER A 66 48.09 -27.94 25.83
C SER A 66 47.33 -28.77 24.80
N LEU A 67 46.14 -28.30 24.39
CA LEU A 67 45.30 -29.01 23.44
C LEU A 67 45.98 -29.15 22.06
N THR A 68 46.82 -28.18 21.68
CA THR A 68 47.64 -28.25 20.45
C THR A 68 48.68 -29.36 20.52
N SER A 69 49.29 -29.59 21.69
CA SER A 69 50.23 -30.69 21.90
C SER A 69 49.54 -32.05 21.90
N LEU A 70 48.32 -32.14 22.45
CA LEU A 70 47.55 -33.39 22.53
C LEU A 70 46.99 -33.87 21.19
N THR A 71 46.68 -32.93 20.29
CA THR A 71 46.04 -33.24 19.00
C THR A 71 47.00 -33.16 17.82
N GLN A 72 48.16 -32.50 17.98
CA GLN A 72 49.11 -32.15 16.92
C GLN A 72 48.45 -31.55 15.67
N HIS A 73 47.28 -30.93 15.83
CA HIS A 73 46.52 -30.38 14.71
C HIS A 73 47.04 -28.98 14.32
N PRO A 74 47.45 -28.75 13.06
CA PRO A 74 47.87 -27.43 12.63
C PRO A 74 46.68 -26.46 12.68
N ASN A 75 46.87 -25.27 13.22
CA ASN A 75 45.81 -24.25 13.30
C ASN A 75 44.52 -24.69 14.03
N LEU A 76 44.63 -25.56 15.04
CA LEU A 76 43.50 -26.06 15.84
C LEU A 76 42.50 -24.96 16.26
N TRP A 77 43.02 -23.85 16.77
CA TRP A 77 42.20 -22.74 17.25
C TRP A 77 41.39 -22.06 16.14
N ALA A 78 41.97 -21.95 14.93
CA ALA A 78 41.25 -21.41 13.77
C ALA A 78 40.12 -22.35 13.31
N SER A 79 40.37 -23.66 13.34
CA SER A 79 39.34 -24.67 13.05
C SER A 79 38.21 -24.63 14.09
N LEU A 80 38.54 -24.61 15.38
CA LEU A 80 37.54 -24.54 16.46
C LEU A 80 36.72 -23.25 16.40
N HIS A 81 37.38 -22.11 16.18
CA HIS A 81 36.70 -20.83 16.00
C HIS A 81 35.73 -20.89 14.81
N SER A 82 36.15 -21.43 13.67
CA SER A 82 35.29 -21.59 12.49
C SER A 82 34.09 -22.50 12.78
N SER A 83 34.30 -23.62 13.49
CA SER A 83 33.22 -24.52 13.89
C SER A 83 32.22 -23.86 14.84
N PHE A 84 32.68 -23.10 15.84
CA PHE A 84 31.81 -22.38 16.76
C PHE A 84 31.08 -21.20 16.12
N SER A 85 31.76 -20.43 15.27
CA SER A 85 31.14 -19.33 14.52
C SER A 85 30.06 -19.87 13.56
N TRP A 86 30.34 -20.99 12.89
CA TRP A 86 29.34 -21.67 12.06
C TRP A 86 28.17 -22.21 12.91
N LEU A 87 28.44 -22.82 14.07
CA LEU A 87 27.42 -23.32 14.98
C LEU A 87 26.49 -22.19 15.45
N LEU A 88 27.04 -21.04 15.81
CA LEU A 88 26.28 -19.85 16.21
C LEU A 88 25.39 -19.35 15.07
N LYS A 89 25.94 -19.23 13.86
CA LYS A 89 25.19 -18.81 12.66
C LYS A 89 24.05 -19.79 12.36
N ALA A 90 24.36 -21.09 12.30
CA ALA A 90 23.40 -22.12 11.95
C ALA A 90 22.32 -22.32 13.04
N CYS A 91 22.68 -22.13 14.31
CA CYS A 91 21.71 -22.10 15.42
C CYS A 91 20.77 -20.90 15.26
N GLY A 92 21.32 -19.70 15.03
CA GLY A 92 20.56 -18.46 14.87
C GLY A 92 19.62 -18.46 13.66
N SER A 93 20.02 -19.06 12.53
CA SER A 93 19.19 -19.14 11.32
C SER A 93 18.31 -20.39 11.26
N ARG A 94 18.21 -21.18 12.34
CA ARG A 94 17.48 -22.46 12.34
C ARG A 94 15.97 -22.28 12.28
N LEU A 95 15.47 -21.31 13.05
CA LEU A 95 14.05 -21.01 13.14
C LEU A 95 13.84 -19.66 12.45
N THR A 96 13.27 -19.70 11.26
CA THR A 96 12.87 -18.51 10.53
C THR A 96 11.36 -18.40 10.60
N GLU A 97 10.88 -17.26 11.08
CA GLU A 97 9.45 -16.96 11.03
C GLU A 97 9.08 -16.58 9.58
N LYS A 98 7.99 -17.15 9.09
CA LYS A 98 7.39 -16.75 7.81
C LYS A 98 6.06 -16.10 8.11
N LEU A 99 6.09 -14.78 8.32
CA LEU A 99 4.90 -13.97 8.46
C LEU A 99 4.21 -13.85 7.09
N LEU A 100 2.92 -14.15 7.06
CA LEU A 100 2.07 -13.90 5.91
C LEU A 100 1.25 -12.66 6.22
N GLU A 101 1.55 -11.58 5.51
CA GLU A 101 0.74 -10.37 5.57
C GLU A 101 -0.55 -10.58 4.77
N GLY A 102 -1.59 -9.83 5.13
CA GLY A 102 -2.83 -9.81 4.35
C GLY A 102 -2.58 -9.30 2.93
N ALA A 103 -3.49 -9.62 2.01
CA ALA A 103 -3.42 -9.05 0.67
C ALA A 103 -3.50 -7.51 0.75
N PRO A 104 -2.68 -6.77 -0.02
CA PRO A 104 -2.75 -5.32 -0.06
C PRO A 104 -4.12 -4.85 -0.56
N THR A 105 -4.54 -3.67 -0.10
CA THR A 105 -5.78 -3.05 -0.58
C THR A 105 -5.62 -2.60 -2.04
N GLU A 106 -6.73 -2.35 -2.73
CA GLU A 106 -6.65 -1.85 -4.13
C GLU A 106 -5.95 -0.50 -4.20
N ASP A 107 -6.19 0.39 -3.24
CA ASP A 107 -5.56 1.70 -3.23
C ASP A 107 -4.03 1.55 -3.13
N THR A 108 -3.53 0.66 -2.27
CA THR A 108 -2.09 0.37 -2.18
C THR A 108 -1.52 -0.17 -3.49
N LEU A 109 -2.22 -1.11 -4.14
CA LEU A 109 -1.77 -1.68 -5.42
C LEU A 109 -1.68 -0.61 -6.52
N VAL A 110 -2.70 0.25 -6.64
CA VAL A 110 -2.72 1.30 -7.65
C VAL A 110 -1.65 2.36 -7.39
N LEU A 111 -1.39 2.71 -6.12
CA LEU A 111 -0.31 3.64 -5.78
C LEU A 111 1.06 3.08 -6.14
N ILE A 112 1.32 1.80 -5.84
CA ILE A 112 2.56 1.13 -6.24
C ILE A 112 2.69 1.15 -7.77
N GLU A 113 1.62 0.83 -8.51
CA GLU A 113 1.63 0.88 -9.99
C GLU A 113 1.99 2.26 -10.53
N ARG A 114 1.36 3.32 -10.01
CA ARG A 114 1.65 4.70 -10.42
C ARG A 114 3.08 5.09 -10.13
N GLN A 115 3.58 4.73 -8.95
CA GLN A 115 4.97 5.00 -8.58
C GLN A 115 5.94 4.26 -9.51
N THR A 116 5.69 2.98 -9.81
CA THR A 116 6.53 2.22 -10.74
C THR A 116 6.50 2.78 -12.15
N GLU A 117 5.34 3.22 -12.65
CA GLU A 117 5.21 3.85 -13.98
C GLU A 117 6.02 5.16 -14.05
N GLN A 118 5.99 5.98 -13.00
CA GLN A 118 6.79 7.22 -12.91
C GLN A 118 8.30 6.95 -12.84
N GLU A 119 8.72 5.94 -12.07
CA GLU A 119 10.13 5.54 -11.98
C GLU A 119 10.65 5.02 -13.33
N GLU A 120 9.85 4.21 -14.04
CA GLU A 120 10.19 3.73 -15.39
C GLU A 120 10.29 4.87 -16.40
N GLU A 121 9.35 5.82 -16.39
CA GLU A 121 9.42 7.02 -17.22
C GLU A 121 10.70 7.83 -16.93
N MET A 122 11.09 8.00 -15.66
CA MET A 122 12.29 8.75 -15.30
C MET A 122 13.58 8.07 -15.77
N ILE A 123 13.68 6.74 -15.68
CA ILE A 123 14.86 5.96 -16.10
C ILE A 123 15.05 6.01 -17.63
N VAL A 124 13.96 6.03 -18.40
CA VAL A 124 14.03 6.12 -19.87
C VAL A 124 14.63 7.45 -20.33
N TRP A 125 14.39 8.53 -19.60
CA TRP A 125 14.94 9.86 -19.91
C TRP A 125 16.42 9.95 -19.55
N ASP A 126 16.84 9.35 -18.44
CA ASP A 126 18.24 9.37 -17.98
C ASP A 126 19.16 8.46 -18.83
N GLY A 127 18.59 7.44 -19.50
CA GLY A 127 19.30 6.57 -20.44
C GLY A 127 19.48 7.15 -21.86
N ALA A 128 18.84 8.28 -22.18
CA ALA A 128 18.86 8.88 -23.51
C ALA A 128 19.95 9.96 -23.69
N GLU A 129 20.51 10.50 -22.60
CA GLU A 129 21.61 11.49 -22.67
C GLU A 129 23.00 10.83 -22.63
N GLY A 130 23.24 9.93 -23.58
CA GLY A 130 24.55 9.42 -23.95
C GLY A 130 25.09 10.13 -25.19
N GLY A 131 25.25 11.46 -25.16
CA GLY A 131 25.81 12.21 -26.28
C GLY A 131 25.69 13.72 -26.09
N GLY A 132 26.79 14.35 -25.67
CA GLY A 132 26.79 15.77 -25.32
C GLY A 132 26.50 16.70 -26.50
N SER A 133 25.57 17.62 -26.27
CA SER A 133 25.64 19.00 -26.77
C SER A 133 24.57 19.87 -26.09
N ASN A 134 25.04 20.97 -25.50
CA ASN A 134 24.30 22.08 -24.89
C ASN A 134 22.92 22.40 -25.55
N PRO A 135 21.83 22.62 -24.80
CA PRO A 135 20.59 23.12 -25.38
C PRO A 135 20.57 24.65 -25.40
N GLN A 136 20.48 25.25 -26.59
CA GLN A 136 19.88 26.57 -26.79
C GLN A 136 18.35 26.41 -26.91
N PRO A 137 17.54 27.39 -26.46
CA PRO A 137 16.10 27.33 -26.57
C PRO A 137 15.66 27.83 -27.95
N SER A 138 15.28 26.92 -28.84
CA SER A 138 14.57 27.25 -30.08
C SER A 138 13.18 26.62 -30.09
N GLN A 139 12.18 27.49 -30.20
CA GLN A 139 10.77 27.20 -30.38
C GLN A 139 10.53 26.33 -31.63
N SER A 140 9.81 25.22 -31.48
CA SER A 140 8.97 24.66 -32.54
C SER A 140 8.01 23.63 -31.96
N ASP A 141 6.73 23.82 -32.29
CA ASP A 141 5.61 22.93 -32.03
C ASP A 141 5.90 21.47 -32.40
N SER A 142 5.74 20.58 -31.42
CA SER A 142 5.40 19.19 -31.65
C SER A 142 4.43 18.71 -30.57
N MET A 143 3.16 18.67 -30.95
CA MET A 143 2.12 17.87 -30.31
C MET A 143 2.60 16.43 -30.13
N GLN A 144 2.80 15.98 -28.88
CA GLN A 144 2.49 14.62 -28.43
C GLN A 144 2.77 14.44 -26.93
N GLY A 145 1.70 14.12 -26.18
CA GLY A 145 1.71 13.21 -25.04
C GLY A 145 2.66 13.53 -23.89
N THR A 146 2.30 14.50 -23.04
CA THR A 146 2.80 14.56 -21.66
C THR A 146 1.87 15.47 -20.88
N ASP A 147 0.87 14.87 -20.21
CA ASP A 147 0.10 15.51 -19.14
C ASP A 147 -0.72 14.44 -18.40
N PHE A 148 0.00 13.57 -17.70
CA PHE A 148 -0.55 12.78 -16.60
C PHE A 148 0.36 12.96 -15.37
N GLN A 149 0.64 14.21 -15.00
CA GLN A 149 1.13 14.49 -13.65
C GLN A 149 -0.04 14.34 -12.68
N CYS A 150 -0.10 13.19 -12.02
CA CYS A 150 -0.70 13.12 -10.71
C CYS A 150 0.26 13.90 -9.79
N ASP A 151 -0.01 15.19 -9.63
CA ASP A 151 0.72 16.07 -8.73
C ASP A 151 0.56 15.57 -7.28
N ASP A 152 1.46 14.69 -6.88
CA ASP A 152 1.73 14.29 -5.50
C ASP A 152 3.17 14.63 -5.09
N GLY A 153 3.85 15.43 -5.92
CA GLY A 153 5.26 15.76 -5.81
C GLY A 153 5.49 17.25 -5.59
N ARG A 154 5.36 17.67 -4.32
CA ARG A 154 5.50 19.04 -3.77
C ARG A 154 4.19 19.82 -3.68
N GLN A 155 3.39 19.47 -2.66
CA GLN A 155 2.40 20.39 -2.07
C GLN A 155 3.11 21.67 -1.59
N GLU A 156 3.24 22.66 -2.46
CA GLU A 156 3.39 24.03 -1.99
C GLU A 156 2.07 24.38 -1.29
N ASP A 157 2.11 24.49 0.03
CA ASP A 157 0.98 24.88 0.84
C ASP A 157 0.57 26.31 0.47
N LEU A 158 -0.25 26.43 -0.58
CA LEU A 158 -0.79 27.71 -1.00
C LEU A 158 -1.53 28.32 0.20
N PRO A 159 -1.15 29.54 0.64
CA PRO A 159 -1.76 30.18 1.79
C PRO A 159 -3.19 30.58 1.45
N GLY A 160 -4.15 30.24 2.30
CA GLY A 160 -5.55 30.57 2.07
C GLY A 160 -6.54 29.71 2.86
N PRO A 161 -7.83 30.03 2.76
CA PRO A 161 -8.91 29.21 3.31
C PRO A 161 -8.95 27.82 2.64
N LYS A 162 -8.97 26.76 3.45
CA LYS A 162 -8.93 25.37 2.97
C LYS A 162 -10.04 24.53 3.62
N PHE A 163 -10.65 23.63 2.83
CA PHE A 163 -11.50 22.59 3.37
C PHE A 163 -10.67 21.60 4.20
N LYS A 164 -11.18 21.23 5.37
CA LYS A 164 -10.46 20.42 6.37
C LYS A 164 -10.91 18.96 6.39
N SER A 165 -12.17 18.71 6.05
CA SER A 165 -12.78 17.39 6.06
C SER A 165 -14.08 17.39 5.24
N LEU A 166 -14.58 16.20 4.91
CA LEU A 166 -15.89 16.06 4.26
C LEU A 166 -17.03 16.64 5.09
N ARG A 167 -16.92 16.59 6.43
CA ARG A 167 -17.90 17.21 7.33
C ARG A 167 -17.88 18.73 7.19
N HIS A 168 -16.70 19.32 7.14
CA HIS A 168 -16.55 20.77 6.92
C HIS A 168 -17.12 21.17 5.54
N LEU A 169 -16.80 20.42 4.48
CA LEU A 169 -17.36 20.67 3.15
C LEU A 169 -18.90 20.58 3.14
N ARG A 170 -19.49 19.61 3.86
CA ARG A 170 -20.94 19.48 4.03
C ARG A 170 -21.55 20.63 4.83
N GLN A 171 -20.85 21.15 5.84
CA GLN A 171 -21.31 22.30 6.62
C GLN A 171 -21.33 23.58 5.76
N VAL A 172 -20.33 23.76 4.90
CA VAL A 172 -20.23 24.92 4.00
C VAL A 172 -21.27 24.88 2.88
N LEU A 173 -21.43 23.73 2.22
CA LEU A 173 -22.37 23.60 1.09
C LEU A 173 -23.83 23.41 1.54
N GLY A 174 -24.06 22.91 2.75
CA GLY A 174 -25.37 22.43 3.17
C GLY A 174 -25.66 21.00 2.70
N ALA A 175 -26.71 20.39 3.27
CA ALA A 175 -26.97 18.97 3.12
C ALA A 175 -27.40 18.55 1.70
N SER A 176 -28.27 19.33 1.04
CA SER A 176 -28.78 19.04 -0.30
C SER A 176 -27.69 19.09 -1.36
N ASP A 177 -26.91 20.17 -1.31
CA ASP A 177 -25.94 20.53 -2.33
C ASP A 177 -24.71 19.61 -2.21
N PHE A 178 -24.28 19.35 -0.97
CA PHE A 178 -23.26 18.34 -0.70
C PHE A 178 -23.69 16.95 -1.19
N ARG A 179 -24.95 16.56 -0.97
CA ARG A 179 -25.45 15.26 -1.43
C ARG A 179 -25.43 15.15 -2.95
N GLN A 180 -25.90 16.18 -3.66
CA GLN A 180 -25.85 16.22 -5.12
C GLN A 180 -24.40 16.11 -5.63
N LEU A 181 -23.49 16.90 -5.06
CA LEU A 181 -22.06 16.86 -5.38
C LEU A 181 -21.45 15.47 -5.13
N ALA A 182 -21.67 14.89 -3.95
CA ALA A 182 -21.14 13.59 -3.56
C ALA A 182 -21.69 12.45 -4.44
N TRP A 183 -22.95 12.54 -4.87
CA TRP A 183 -23.52 11.60 -5.84
C TRP A 183 -22.78 11.65 -7.18
N HIS A 184 -22.54 12.85 -7.74
CA HIS A 184 -21.78 13.00 -8.99
C HIS A 184 -20.35 12.45 -8.85
N VAL A 185 -19.69 12.73 -7.73
CA VAL A 185 -18.36 12.19 -7.40
C VAL A 185 -18.38 10.66 -7.42
N LEU A 186 -19.30 10.03 -6.66
CA LEU A 186 -19.39 8.58 -6.54
C LEU A 186 -19.73 7.86 -7.85
N MET A 187 -20.51 8.51 -8.74
CA MET A 187 -20.86 8.00 -10.06
C MET A 187 -19.77 8.20 -11.11
N GLY A 188 -18.72 8.95 -10.82
CA GLY A 188 -17.64 9.23 -11.77
C GLY A 188 -17.98 10.26 -12.82
N ASN A 189 -19.01 11.08 -12.56
CA ASN A 189 -19.38 12.21 -13.39
C ASN A 189 -18.31 13.30 -13.31
N GLN A 190 -18.34 14.25 -14.23
CA GLN A 190 -17.38 15.35 -14.23
C GLN A 190 -17.74 16.38 -13.16
N VAL A 191 -16.82 16.61 -12.23
CA VAL A 191 -16.92 17.59 -11.14
C VAL A 191 -16.06 18.79 -11.51
N ILE A 192 -16.71 19.90 -11.82
CA ILE A 192 -16.07 21.13 -12.27
C ILE A 192 -16.13 22.14 -11.14
N TRP A 193 -14.96 22.63 -10.71
CA TRP A 193 -14.84 23.68 -9.70
C TRP A 193 -14.27 24.93 -10.34
N ARG A 194 -15.00 26.04 -10.29
CA ARG A 194 -14.57 27.31 -10.88
C ARG A 194 -14.36 28.35 -9.79
N SER A 195 -13.12 28.80 -9.63
CA SER A 195 -12.72 29.75 -8.58
C SER A 195 -11.48 30.56 -8.99
N ALA A 196 -11.37 31.78 -8.46
CA ALA A 196 -10.16 32.59 -8.57
C ALA A 196 -9.03 32.08 -7.65
N ASP A 197 -9.36 31.27 -6.65
CA ASP A 197 -8.44 30.73 -5.64
C ASP A 197 -8.11 29.24 -5.93
N PRO A 198 -6.92 28.93 -6.47
CA PRO A 198 -6.50 27.56 -6.74
C PRO A 198 -6.30 26.73 -5.46
N GLY A 199 -5.92 27.37 -4.34
CA GLY A 199 -5.71 26.70 -3.06
C GLY A 199 -7.00 26.14 -2.49
N LEU A 200 -8.10 26.89 -2.65
CA LEU A 200 -9.44 26.43 -2.28
C LEU A 200 -9.86 25.21 -3.11
N ILE A 201 -9.69 25.26 -4.43
CA ILE A 201 -10.02 24.13 -5.34
C ILE A 201 -9.22 22.88 -4.96
N GLN A 202 -7.91 23.03 -4.76
CA GLN A 202 -7.06 21.92 -4.38
C GLN A 202 -7.53 21.28 -3.06
N SER A 203 -7.85 22.10 -2.06
CA SER A 203 -8.36 21.59 -0.77
C SER A 203 -9.71 20.87 -0.91
N ALA A 204 -10.60 21.36 -1.78
CA ALA A 204 -11.87 20.71 -2.06
C ALA A 204 -11.68 19.35 -2.74
N PHE A 205 -10.80 19.28 -3.74
CA PHE A 205 -10.48 18.02 -4.41
C PHE A 205 -9.82 17.02 -3.48
N ASN A 206 -8.90 17.44 -2.60
CA ASN A 206 -8.30 16.55 -1.62
C ASN A 206 -9.37 15.88 -0.75
N VAL A 207 -10.34 16.65 -0.25
CA VAL A 207 -11.46 16.14 0.56
C VAL A 207 -12.41 15.26 -0.25
N LEU A 208 -12.74 15.62 -1.49
CA LEU A 208 -13.67 14.85 -2.33
C LEU A 208 -13.06 13.55 -2.85
N LYS A 209 -11.74 13.50 -3.08
CA LYS A 209 -11.02 12.30 -3.50
C LYS A 209 -11.14 11.17 -2.47
N ASP A 210 -11.30 11.49 -1.19
CA ASP A 210 -11.49 10.50 -0.12
C ASP A 210 -12.75 9.64 -0.32
N LEU A 211 -13.74 10.12 -1.07
CA LEU A 211 -14.95 9.36 -1.40
C LEU A 211 -14.72 8.25 -2.44
N LEU A 212 -13.61 8.30 -3.17
CA LEU A 212 -13.33 7.41 -4.30
C LEU A 212 -12.11 6.51 -4.05
N PRO A 213 -12.08 5.31 -4.66
CA PRO A 213 -10.84 4.56 -4.83
C PRO A 213 -9.83 5.40 -5.62
N VAL A 214 -8.55 5.31 -5.28
CA VAL A 214 -7.52 6.17 -5.91
C VAL A 214 -7.41 5.95 -7.41
N GLY A 215 -7.67 4.72 -7.87
CA GLY A 215 -7.71 4.35 -9.29
C GLY A 215 -8.88 4.95 -10.08
N CYS A 216 -9.93 5.44 -9.41
CA CYS A 216 -11.07 6.11 -10.04
C CYS A 216 -10.87 7.63 -10.23
N VAL A 217 -9.78 8.19 -9.68
CA VAL A 217 -9.53 9.63 -9.67
C VAL A 217 -8.59 10.03 -10.82
N ARG A 218 -9.01 11.01 -11.61
CA ARG A 218 -8.25 11.72 -12.64
C ARG A 218 -8.52 13.21 -12.48
N ALA A 219 -7.59 13.92 -11.84
CA ALA A 219 -7.78 15.30 -11.44
C ALA A 219 -6.84 16.24 -12.20
N ILE A 220 -7.38 17.35 -12.68
CA ILE A 220 -6.63 18.51 -13.16
C ILE A 220 -6.93 19.64 -12.17
N SER A 221 -5.93 20.00 -11.36
CA SER A 221 -6.10 20.89 -10.21
C SER A 221 -6.51 22.30 -10.59
N TYR A 222 -5.95 22.85 -11.66
CA TYR A 222 -6.29 24.18 -12.16
C TYR A 222 -5.93 24.31 -13.64
N SER A 223 -6.91 24.61 -14.49
CA SER A 223 -6.75 24.77 -15.93
C SER A 223 -7.28 26.11 -16.43
N PRO A 224 -6.58 26.78 -17.36
CA PRO A 224 -7.07 27.99 -18.02
C PRO A 224 -8.08 27.69 -19.15
N GLN A 225 -8.36 26.42 -19.43
CA GLN A 225 -9.30 25.99 -20.47
C GLN A 225 -10.14 24.81 -19.99
N TYR A 226 -11.32 24.65 -20.59
CA TYR A 226 -12.16 23.49 -20.32
C TYR A 226 -11.48 22.20 -20.81
N GLU A 227 -11.60 21.13 -20.01
CA GLU A 227 -11.09 19.81 -20.33
C GLU A 227 -12.21 18.79 -20.29
N GLU A 228 -12.20 17.86 -21.24
CA GLU A 228 -13.28 16.88 -21.43
C GLU A 228 -13.26 15.77 -20.38
N ALA A 229 -14.43 15.13 -20.15
CA ALA A 229 -14.59 14.09 -19.12
C ALA A 229 -13.72 12.84 -19.33
N TYR A 230 -13.23 12.59 -20.55
CA TYR A 230 -12.29 11.50 -20.81
C TYR A 230 -10.87 11.81 -20.32
N ARG A 231 -10.50 13.09 -20.12
CA ARG A 231 -9.21 13.49 -19.55
C ARG A 231 -9.26 13.47 -18.02
N CYS A 232 -10.28 14.07 -17.44
CA CYS A 232 -10.41 14.22 -15.99
C CYS A 232 -11.86 14.13 -15.51
N ASN A 233 -12.06 13.53 -14.33
CA ASN A 233 -13.34 13.63 -13.62
C ASN A 233 -13.35 14.75 -12.58
N PHE A 234 -12.19 15.24 -12.12
CA PHE A 234 -12.10 16.48 -11.35
C PHE A 234 -11.39 17.55 -12.17
N LEU A 235 -12.04 18.69 -12.34
CA LEU A 235 -11.54 19.79 -13.16
C LEU A 235 -11.64 21.12 -12.42
N GLY A 236 -10.50 21.71 -12.08
CA GLY A 236 -10.42 23.08 -11.58
C GLY A 236 -10.29 24.07 -12.71
N LEU A 237 -11.07 25.15 -12.71
CA LEU A 237 -11.08 26.17 -13.76
C LEU A 237 -10.89 27.58 -13.19
N SER A 238 -10.25 28.42 -13.99
CA SER A 238 -10.27 29.88 -13.80
C SER A 238 -11.70 30.44 -13.99
N PRO A 239 -12.07 31.53 -13.29
CA PRO A 239 -13.41 32.14 -13.39
C PRO A 239 -13.80 32.55 -14.82
N ASP A 240 -12.82 32.94 -15.63
CA ASP A 240 -13.04 33.46 -16.98
C ASP A 240 -13.31 32.36 -18.02
N VAL A 241 -13.16 31.08 -17.64
CA VAL A 241 -13.33 29.97 -18.57
C VAL A 241 -14.80 29.74 -18.88
N VAL A 242 -15.12 29.75 -20.18
CA VAL A 242 -16.45 29.44 -20.69
C VAL A 242 -16.62 27.93 -20.80
N ILE A 243 -17.60 27.39 -20.08
CA ILE A 243 -17.94 25.97 -20.14
C ILE A 243 -18.86 25.74 -21.36
N PRO A 244 -18.60 24.72 -22.20
CA PRO A 244 -19.47 24.41 -23.33
C PRO A 244 -20.91 24.13 -22.90
N VAL A 245 -21.89 24.65 -23.66
CA VAL A 245 -23.32 24.56 -23.32
C VAL A 245 -23.78 23.11 -23.14
N HIS A 246 -23.29 22.19 -23.98
CA HIS A 246 -23.66 20.78 -23.91
C HIS A 246 -23.21 20.11 -22.60
N VAL A 247 -22.15 20.62 -21.96
CA VAL A 247 -21.68 20.18 -20.65
C VAL A 247 -22.57 20.80 -19.58
N SER A 248 -22.80 22.11 -19.61
CA SER A 248 -23.68 22.79 -18.65
C SER A 248 -25.12 22.23 -18.63
N SER A 249 -25.59 21.65 -19.74
CA SER A 249 -26.90 20.97 -19.82
C SER A 249 -26.86 19.46 -19.56
N SER A 250 -25.69 18.89 -19.29
CA SER A 250 -25.49 17.45 -19.11
C SER A 250 -25.85 17.00 -17.70
N GLU A 251 -26.61 15.89 -17.59
CA GLU A 251 -26.85 15.20 -16.30
C GLU A 251 -25.59 14.53 -15.73
N PHE A 252 -24.51 14.46 -16.52
CA PHE A 252 -23.24 13.82 -16.16
C PHE A 252 -22.17 14.80 -15.71
N SER A 253 -22.55 16.04 -15.37
CA SER A 253 -21.64 17.04 -14.82
C SER A 253 -22.27 17.81 -13.67
N VAL A 254 -21.43 18.27 -12.75
CA VAL A 254 -21.79 19.22 -11.69
C VAL A 254 -20.80 20.37 -11.69
N LEU A 255 -21.31 21.59 -11.62
CA LEU A 255 -20.51 22.81 -11.55
C LEU A 255 -20.66 23.43 -10.16
N VAL A 256 -19.51 23.72 -9.54
CA VAL A 256 -19.40 24.49 -8.30
C VAL A 256 -18.74 25.82 -8.62
N ASP A 257 -19.53 26.89 -8.61
CA ASP A 257 -19.07 28.26 -8.82
C ASP A 257 -18.79 28.92 -7.48
N VAL A 258 -17.55 29.39 -7.30
CA VAL A 258 -17.12 30.12 -6.11
C VAL A 258 -17.04 31.61 -6.42
N LEU A 259 -17.90 32.39 -5.80
CA LEU A 259 -17.94 33.84 -5.92
C LEU A 259 -17.41 34.48 -4.64
N ASN A 260 -16.66 35.57 -4.75
CA ASN A 260 -16.22 36.34 -3.59
C ASN A 260 -17.43 37.02 -2.94
N ALA A 261 -17.59 36.85 -1.63
CA ALA A 261 -18.58 37.60 -0.86
C ALA A 261 -18.14 39.07 -0.78
N GLU A 262 -19.02 40.00 -1.16
CA GLU A 262 -18.76 41.42 -0.96
C GLU A 262 -18.70 41.71 0.54
N ARG A 263 -17.57 42.25 1.01
CA ARG A 263 -17.21 42.48 2.42
C ARG A 263 -18.38 43.06 3.24
N GLY A 264 -19.01 42.21 4.06
CA GLY A 264 -19.78 42.61 5.24
C GLY A 264 -18.99 42.29 6.50
N CYS A 265 -18.58 43.30 7.27
CA CYS A 265 -17.92 43.11 8.56
C CYS A 265 -18.77 42.24 9.50
N VAL A 266 -18.33 41.01 9.77
CA VAL A 266 -18.82 40.22 10.90
C VAL A 266 -17.65 39.47 11.54
N ASN A 267 -17.64 39.45 12.88
CA ASN A 267 -16.63 38.88 13.78
C ASN A 267 -16.16 37.46 13.40
N PRO A 268 -14.93 37.06 13.81
CA PRO A 268 -14.38 35.76 13.47
C PRO A 268 -15.10 34.67 14.28
N VAL A 269 -16.13 34.08 13.69
CA VAL A 269 -16.55 32.72 14.04
C VAL A 269 -15.69 31.78 13.18
N ASP A 270 -15.30 30.63 13.74
CA ASP A 270 -14.26 29.68 13.31
C ASP A 270 -14.21 29.23 11.84
N ASP A 271 -15.13 29.67 10.98
CA ASP A 271 -15.26 29.25 9.58
C ASP A 271 -15.09 30.39 8.56
N TYR A 272 -13.84 30.61 8.17
CA TYR A 272 -13.42 31.67 7.25
C TYR A 272 -13.96 31.49 5.81
N ILE A 273 -14.41 30.29 5.41
CA ILE A 273 -14.83 30.05 4.03
C ILE A 273 -16.16 30.74 3.72
N LEU A 274 -17.15 30.55 4.59
CA LEU A 274 -18.51 31.11 4.43
C LEU A 274 -18.56 32.64 4.54
N SER A 275 -17.57 33.24 5.21
CA SER A 275 -17.47 34.70 5.30
C SER A 275 -16.79 35.33 4.08
N LEU A 276 -16.00 34.56 3.33
CA LEU A 276 -15.24 35.04 2.18
C LEU A 276 -15.87 34.66 0.84
N TYR A 277 -16.63 33.57 0.79
CA TYR A 277 -17.14 33.02 -0.47
C TYR A 277 -18.61 32.63 -0.41
N HIS A 278 -19.28 32.79 -1.54
CA HIS A 278 -20.58 32.21 -1.84
C HIS A 278 -20.39 31.06 -2.84
N LEU A 279 -20.81 29.85 -2.46
CA LEU A 279 -20.70 28.67 -3.31
C LEU A 279 -22.06 28.36 -3.93
N ASN A 280 -22.12 28.30 -5.25
CA ASN A 280 -23.31 27.90 -5.99
C ASN A 280 -23.07 26.56 -6.66
N ILE A 281 -23.91 25.57 -6.35
CA ILE A 281 -23.91 24.29 -7.07
C ILE A 281 -24.99 24.32 -8.13
N SER A 282 -24.60 24.01 -9.36
CA SER A 282 -25.53 23.82 -10.46
C SER A 282 -25.33 22.44 -11.10
N SER A 283 -26.41 21.69 -11.22
CA SER A 283 -26.46 20.45 -11.97
C SER A 283 -27.84 20.29 -12.62
N PRO A 284 -27.91 19.94 -13.92
CA PRO A 284 -29.15 19.62 -14.61
C PRO A 284 -29.82 18.33 -14.13
N ASN A 285 -29.12 17.54 -13.31
CA ASN A 285 -29.63 16.28 -12.81
C ASN A 285 -30.76 16.50 -11.80
N ASN A 286 -31.99 16.18 -12.22
CA ASN A 286 -33.21 16.30 -11.42
C ASN A 286 -33.55 15.01 -10.63
N GLN A 287 -32.59 14.12 -10.41
CA GLN A 287 -32.83 12.95 -9.58
C GLN A 287 -33.29 13.36 -8.18
N PRO A 288 -34.29 12.66 -7.60
CA PRO A 288 -34.81 13.02 -6.29
C PRO A 288 -33.71 12.89 -5.25
N VAL A 289 -33.57 13.93 -4.42
CA VAL A 289 -32.54 14.04 -3.38
C VAL A 289 -32.57 12.84 -2.44
N ASP A 290 -33.69 12.14 -2.28
CA ASP A 290 -33.78 10.96 -1.40
C ASP A 290 -33.25 9.65 -2.01
N LYS A 291 -32.88 9.63 -3.31
CA LYS A 291 -32.32 8.46 -3.99
C LYS A 291 -30.81 8.59 -4.14
N GLY A 292 -30.12 7.46 -4.11
CA GLY A 292 -28.66 7.40 -4.17
C GLY A 292 -28.16 6.01 -3.80
N PRO A 293 -26.89 5.71 -4.11
CA PRO A 293 -26.32 4.41 -3.77
C PRO A 293 -26.28 4.25 -2.25
N THR A 294 -26.42 3.02 -1.76
CA THR A 294 -26.43 2.70 -0.32
C THR A 294 -25.14 3.20 0.37
N LEU A 295 -24.03 3.26 -0.37
CA LEU A 295 -22.78 3.89 0.10
C LEU A 295 -22.97 5.35 0.51
N LEU A 296 -23.58 6.17 -0.35
CA LEU A 296 -23.80 7.59 -0.10
C LEU A 296 -24.69 7.81 1.14
N ASN A 297 -25.75 7.02 1.27
CA ASN A 297 -26.65 7.09 2.42
C ASN A 297 -25.91 6.78 3.73
N LYS A 298 -25.03 5.77 3.76
CA LYS A 298 -24.21 5.45 4.93
C LYS A 298 -23.21 6.57 5.26
N ILE A 299 -22.58 7.17 4.24
CA ILE A 299 -21.65 8.30 4.41
C ILE A 299 -22.36 9.50 5.01
N GLU A 300 -23.56 9.84 4.53
CA GLU A 300 -24.34 10.96 5.06
C GLU A 300 -24.75 10.77 6.52
N VAL A 301 -25.16 9.56 6.89
CA VAL A 301 -25.49 9.24 8.28
C VAL A 301 -24.25 9.42 9.18
N ALA A 302 -23.07 8.96 8.72
CA ALA A 302 -21.81 9.14 9.45
C ALA A 302 -21.40 10.62 9.56
N LEU A 303 -21.56 11.41 8.48
CA LEU A 303 -21.25 12.83 8.47
C LEU A 303 -22.20 13.66 9.34
N SER A 304 -23.47 13.26 9.42
CA SER A 304 -24.51 13.95 10.20
C SER A 304 -24.42 13.66 11.70
N ASN A 305 -23.73 12.60 12.10
CA ASN A 305 -23.58 12.24 13.51
C ASN A 305 -22.44 13.04 14.16
N GLU A 306 -22.80 14.08 14.91
CA GLU A 306 -21.86 14.95 15.62
C GLU A 306 -21.06 14.24 16.72
N ASN A 307 -21.55 13.11 17.22
CA ASN A 307 -20.83 12.31 18.23
C ASN A 307 -19.60 11.58 17.65
N LEU A 308 -19.51 11.45 16.33
CA LEU A 308 -18.36 10.83 15.68
C LEU A 308 -17.27 11.87 15.47
N SER A 309 -16.04 11.56 15.88
CA SER A 309 -14.88 12.40 15.54
C SER A 309 -14.57 12.33 14.03
N VAL A 310 -13.82 13.31 13.52
CA VAL A 310 -13.41 13.35 12.11
C VAL A 310 -12.59 12.10 11.73
N GLU A 311 -11.74 11.62 12.64
CA GLU A 311 -10.94 10.41 12.44
C GLU A 311 -11.81 9.14 12.35
N VAL A 312 -12.85 9.03 13.19
CA VAL A 312 -13.78 7.89 13.14
C VAL A 312 -14.58 7.89 11.84
N VAL A 313 -14.98 9.07 11.36
CA VAL A 313 -15.63 9.21 10.05
C VAL A 313 -14.67 8.80 8.92
N SER A 314 -13.41 9.23 8.98
CA SER A 314 -12.37 8.83 8.01
C SER A 314 -12.19 7.32 7.97
N LEU A 315 -12.08 6.67 9.12
CA LEU A 315 -11.95 5.22 9.20
C LEU A 315 -13.22 4.50 8.70
N CYS A 316 -14.40 5.01 9.03
CA CYS A 316 -15.66 4.49 8.53
C CYS A 316 -15.72 4.58 6.99
N LEU A 317 -15.31 5.71 6.41
CA LEU A 317 -15.25 5.91 4.97
C LEU A 317 -14.28 4.92 4.31
N LEU A 318 -13.11 4.71 4.90
CA LEU A 318 -12.15 3.72 4.43
C LEU A 318 -12.76 2.30 4.41
N CYS A 319 -13.37 1.86 5.52
CA CYS A 319 -14.03 0.56 5.60
C CYS A 319 -15.17 0.41 4.57
N LEU A 320 -15.96 1.47 4.37
CA LEU A 320 -17.02 1.47 3.37
C LEU A 320 -16.44 1.39 1.95
N LYS A 321 -15.39 2.16 1.63
CA LYS A 321 -14.70 2.04 0.34
C LYS A 321 -14.19 0.63 0.11
N GLU A 322 -13.56 0.02 1.11
CA GLU A 322 -13.06 -1.36 1.02
C GLU A 322 -14.18 -2.38 0.82
N GLU A 323 -15.30 -2.26 1.56
CA GLU A 323 -16.49 -3.11 1.38
C GLU A 323 -16.96 -3.06 -0.08
N TRP A 324 -17.09 -1.86 -0.65
CA TRP A 324 -17.58 -1.67 -2.00
C TRP A 324 -16.57 -2.09 -3.07
N MET A 325 -15.27 -1.82 -2.86
CA MET A 325 -14.22 -2.32 -3.76
C MET A 325 -14.14 -3.85 -3.77
N ASN A 326 -14.38 -4.51 -2.64
CA ASN A 326 -14.48 -5.96 -2.61
C ASN A 326 -15.68 -6.48 -3.41
N LYS A 327 -16.84 -5.82 -3.35
CA LYS A 327 -17.99 -6.12 -4.24
C LYS A 327 -17.61 -5.95 -5.71
N VAL A 328 -16.87 -4.90 -6.06
CA VAL A 328 -16.38 -4.66 -7.42
C VAL A 328 -15.45 -5.77 -7.89
N LYS A 329 -14.50 -6.23 -7.05
CA LYS A 329 -13.62 -7.36 -7.37
C LYS A 329 -14.39 -8.64 -7.67
N VAL A 330 -15.38 -8.96 -6.83
CA VAL A 330 -16.25 -10.13 -7.04
C VAL A 330 -17.02 -9.98 -8.36
N LEU A 331 -17.63 -8.82 -8.60
CA LEU A 331 -18.36 -8.56 -9.83
C LEU A 331 -17.44 -8.64 -11.07
N PHE A 332 -16.23 -8.10 -11.01
CA PHE A 332 -15.25 -8.15 -12.10
C PHE A 332 -14.86 -9.59 -12.42
N LYS A 333 -14.53 -10.39 -11.39
CA LYS A 333 -14.23 -11.82 -11.57
C LYS A 333 -15.36 -12.54 -12.32
N PHE A 334 -16.58 -12.41 -11.83
CA PHE A 334 -17.71 -13.17 -12.37
C PHE A 334 -18.18 -12.68 -13.74
N SER A 335 -18.15 -11.38 -13.99
CA SER A 335 -18.67 -10.79 -15.23
C SER A 335 -17.64 -10.72 -16.36
N LYS A 336 -16.36 -10.45 -16.04
CA LYS A 336 -15.31 -10.24 -17.06
C LYS A 336 -14.36 -11.41 -17.21
N VAL A 337 -14.09 -12.16 -16.14
CA VAL A 337 -13.11 -13.25 -16.18
C VAL A 337 -13.80 -14.59 -16.43
N ASP A 338 -14.81 -14.93 -15.62
CA ASP A 338 -15.56 -16.18 -15.78
C ASP A 338 -16.56 -16.11 -16.97
N GLY A 339 -16.86 -14.90 -17.48
CA GLY A 339 -17.74 -14.71 -18.64
C GLY A 339 -19.17 -15.19 -18.44
N ARG A 340 -19.69 -15.18 -17.20
CA ARG A 340 -21.00 -15.77 -16.90
C ARG A 340 -22.15 -14.98 -17.52
N GLY A 341 -23.26 -15.68 -17.75
CA GLY A 341 -24.47 -15.10 -18.31
C GLY A 341 -25.04 -13.95 -17.48
N LYS A 342 -25.94 -13.17 -18.10
CA LYS A 342 -26.61 -12.03 -17.44
C LYS A 342 -27.38 -12.45 -16.19
N GLU A 343 -28.00 -13.63 -16.20
CA GLU A 343 -28.77 -14.15 -15.06
C GLU A 343 -27.89 -14.39 -13.82
N ASP A 344 -26.72 -15.02 -14.00
CA ASP A 344 -25.80 -15.27 -12.90
C ASP A 344 -25.20 -13.96 -12.36
N THR A 345 -24.94 -13.00 -13.25
CA THR A 345 -24.51 -11.66 -12.85
C THR A 345 -25.57 -10.97 -11.98
N GLN A 346 -26.86 -11.08 -12.34
CA GLN A 346 -27.96 -10.53 -11.54
C GLN A 346 -28.10 -11.22 -10.18
N LYS A 347 -27.95 -12.55 -10.12
CA LYS A 347 -27.96 -13.29 -8.84
C LYS A 347 -26.83 -12.83 -7.92
N ILE A 348 -25.64 -12.58 -8.46
CA ILE A 348 -24.50 -12.09 -7.68
C ILE A 348 -24.75 -10.66 -7.20
N LEU A 349 -25.25 -9.78 -8.05
CA LEU A 349 -25.60 -8.42 -7.63
C LEU A 349 -26.64 -8.45 -6.50
N ALA A 350 -27.60 -9.38 -6.52
CA ALA A 350 -28.54 -9.60 -5.42
C ALA A 350 -27.85 -10.09 -4.15
N LEU A 351 -26.94 -11.07 -4.25
CA LEU A 351 -26.17 -11.56 -3.10
C LEU A 351 -25.26 -10.50 -2.48
N LEU A 352 -24.74 -9.57 -3.30
CA LEU A 352 -23.92 -8.45 -2.83
C LEU A 352 -24.74 -7.31 -2.22
N GLY A 353 -26.07 -7.43 -2.20
CA GLY A 353 -26.99 -6.38 -1.75
C GLY A 353 -26.94 -5.13 -2.62
N ALA A 354 -26.74 -5.32 -3.93
CA ALA A 354 -26.66 -4.24 -4.92
C ALA A 354 -27.88 -4.21 -5.85
N THR A 355 -28.85 -5.10 -5.66
CA THR A 355 -30.12 -5.08 -6.38
C THR A 355 -31.29 -5.15 -5.41
N GLY A 356 -32.18 -4.16 -5.54
CA GLY A 356 -33.43 -4.01 -4.82
C GLY A 356 -34.26 -2.89 -5.47
N PRO A 357 -35.53 -2.72 -5.09
CA PRO A 357 -36.34 -1.61 -5.58
C PRO A 357 -35.68 -0.28 -5.21
N GLY A 358 -35.27 0.51 -6.21
CA GLY A 358 -34.59 1.80 -6.01
C GLY A 358 -33.06 1.75 -5.93
N GLU A 359 -32.43 0.58 -6.14
CA GLU A 359 -30.97 0.41 -6.03
C GLU A 359 -30.20 0.44 -7.36
N GLU A 360 -30.78 1.03 -8.42
CA GLU A 360 -30.11 1.12 -9.73
C GLU A 360 -28.74 1.81 -9.65
N ASP A 361 -28.62 2.77 -8.73
CA ASP A 361 -27.41 3.51 -8.46
C ASP A 361 -26.29 2.65 -7.88
N ASN A 362 -26.62 1.59 -7.13
CA ASN A 362 -25.61 0.64 -6.65
C ASN A 362 -24.93 -0.06 -7.82
N VAL A 363 -25.71 -0.48 -8.82
CA VAL A 363 -25.17 -1.12 -10.03
C VAL A 363 -24.36 -0.15 -10.88
N ARG A 364 -24.82 1.11 -11.01
CA ARG A 364 -24.07 2.17 -11.72
C ARG A 364 -22.71 2.43 -11.04
N LEU A 365 -22.71 2.57 -9.72
CA LEU A 365 -21.51 2.76 -8.92
C LEU A 365 -20.52 1.61 -9.08
N LEU A 366 -20.97 0.36 -8.96
CA LEU A 366 -20.12 -0.82 -9.14
C LEU A 366 -19.48 -0.89 -10.53
N LYS A 367 -20.22 -0.50 -11.58
CA LYS A 367 -19.69 -0.46 -12.95
C LYS A 367 -18.63 0.62 -13.11
N PHE A 368 -18.86 1.82 -12.55
CA PHE A 368 -17.86 2.88 -12.59
C PHE A 368 -16.61 2.49 -11.81
N TRP A 369 -16.74 2.00 -10.57
CA TRP A 369 -15.60 1.65 -9.71
C TRP A 369 -14.76 0.48 -10.25
N MET A 370 -15.33 -0.36 -11.11
CA MET A 370 -14.59 -1.40 -11.85
C MET A 370 -13.46 -0.82 -12.72
N THR A 371 -13.58 0.44 -13.14
CA THR A 371 -12.52 1.13 -13.89
C THR A 371 -11.26 1.33 -13.04
N GLY A 372 -11.41 1.60 -11.74
CA GLY A 372 -10.32 1.86 -10.80
C GLY A 372 -9.60 0.64 -10.22
N LEU A 373 -9.97 -0.58 -10.63
CA LEU A 373 -9.21 -1.80 -10.27
C LEU A 373 -7.79 -1.75 -10.85
N SER A 374 -6.82 -2.21 -10.07
CA SER A 374 -5.39 -2.25 -10.45
C SER A 374 -5.14 -3.05 -11.74
N LYS A 375 -4.16 -2.61 -12.55
CA LYS A 375 -3.76 -3.30 -13.78
C LYS A 375 -3.16 -4.67 -13.47
N THR A 376 -2.34 -4.74 -12.42
CA THR A 376 -1.71 -5.97 -11.90
C THR A 376 -2.77 -6.96 -11.43
N TYR A 377 -3.75 -6.51 -10.65
CA TYR A 377 -4.86 -7.35 -10.20
C TYR A 377 -5.66 -7.91 -11.37
N LYS A 378 -6.06 -7.05 -12.32
CA LYS A 378 -6.78 -7.45 -13.54
C LYS A 378 -5.99 -8.49 -14.34
N SER A 379 -4.70 -8.23 -14.58
CA SER A 379 -3.82 -9.11 -15.34
C SER A 379 -3.67 -10.48 -14.67
N HIS A 380 -3.39 -10.50 -13.36
CA HIS A 380 -3.27 -11.72 -12.57
C HIS A 380 -4.55 -12.58 -12.63
N LEU A 381 -5.72 -11.95 -12.53
CA LEU A 381 -6.98 -12.69 -12.56
C LEU A 381 -7.27 -13.30 -13.93
N MET A 382 -6.95 -12.57 -15.01
CA MET A 382 -7.11 -13.04 -16.39
C MET A 382 -6.13 -14.16 -16.76
N THR A 383 -4.91 -14.14 -16.23
CA THR A 383 -3.91 -15.19 -16.48
C THR A 383 -4.19 -16.45 -15.66
N ALA A 384 -4.65 -16.32 -14.41
CA ALA A 384 -4.97 -17.47 -13.56
C ALA A 384 -6.03 -18.40 -14.16
N VAL A 385 -7.06 -17.86 -14.83
CA VAL A 385 -8.10 -18.66 -15.47
C VAL A 385 -7.57 -19.40 -16.71
N ARG A 386 -6.69 -18.78 -17.50
CA ARG A 386 -6.07 -19.43 -18.67
C ARG A 386 -5.17 -20.61 -18.29
N VAL A 387 -4.59 -20.60 -17.09
CA VAL A 387 -3.82 -21.74 -16.56
C VAL A 387 -4.75 -22.85 -16.09
N GLY A 388 -5.86 -22.51 -15.44
CA GLY A 388 -6.87 -23.47 -14.97
C GLY A 388 -7.53 -24.29 -16.09
N GLU A 389 -7.84 -23.65 -17.23
CA GLU A 389 -8.40 -24.33 -18.41
C GLU A 389 -7.41 -25.29 -19.09
N ARG A 390 -6.11 -24.98 -19.05
CA ARG A 390 -5.04 -25.86 -19.59
C ARG A 390 -4.81 -27.10 -18.73
N THR A 391 -5.05 -27.04 -17.42
CA THR A 391 -4.95 -28.19 -16.53
C THR A 391 -6.17 -29.13 -16.57
N LEU A 392 -7.30 -28.69 -17.11
CA LEU A 392 -8.50 -29.52 -17.29
C LEU A 392 -8.56 -30.20 -18.67
N SER A 393 -7.61 -29.90 -19.56
CA SER A 393 -7.53 -30.42 -20.94
C SER A 393 -6.35 -31.38 -21.17
N GLN A 394 -5.73 -31.87 -20.11
CA GLN A 394 -4.82 -33.02 -20.07
C GLN A 394 -5.38 -34.08 -19.13
#